data_AF-A0A1J5ANH8-F1
#
_entry.id   AF-A0A1J5ANH8-F1
#
_cell.length_a   1.000
_cell.length_b   1.000
_cell.length_c   1.000
_cell.angle_alpha   90.00
_cell.angle_beta   90.00
_cell.angle_gamma   90.00
#
_symmetry.space_group_name_H-M   'P 1'
#
loop_
_entity.id
_entity.type
_entity.pdbx_description
1 polymer ?
#
loop_
_entity_poly.entity_id
_entity_poly.type
_entity_poly.pdbx_seq_one_letter_code
_entity_poly.pdbx_strand_id
1 'polypeptide(L)'
;MNKWSLGYAILKFFIKLLHDWFYRRIIIIGKENIPKNKAVIFAPNHQNALMDPLAVIFTNPLQTVFLTRADIFKSFLIPIFSYFKMLPVYRIRDGADSLKNNEFIFNKSSEILEHKMAMALFPEALHFGKRSLRPLKKAIPRIVFLTEEKNNFNVDIEIVPVGIYYDNYINTNSLLQINYGKPISIKDYKERYLENPQKAMLELRDEIYIKIKPLIIDIEDLEYYEIYEKCRYILRKKTAKKNKIHAPNKNWFKIDKITIFKIATLDKSMKEELKTLLEKFQIIFDKTGLKSYEIAKTNWIKFILNILMLIAGLPIFIFALINNFIPYYYIHKFLKDKIKDPQFHSSIKFVIGLFVLPLFYFLLSLIPLIIFRDFYWDYFFALTLTSLISIKYKLLYNNTLIHFALIRARITRKNEYRNLITIYNQISRIVLG
;
A
#
# COMPACT_ATOMS: atom_id res chain seq x y z
N MET A 1 -17.94 18.04 -7.22
CA MET A 1 -16.50 17.84 -7.51
C MET A 1 -15.67 19.10 -7.28
N ASN A 2 -16.10 20.26 -7.77
CA ASN A 2 -15.28 21.48 -7.86
C ASN A 2 -15.34 22.36 -6.59
N LYS A 3 -15.98 21.87 -5.52
CA LYS A 3 -16.11 22.56 -4.24
C LYS A 3 -15.77 21.62 -3.10
N TRP A 4 -15.38 22.21 -1.98
CA TRP A 4 -15.24 21.50 -0.72
C TRP A 4 -16.61 21.00 -0.24
N SER A 5 -16.68 19.80 0.33
CA SER A 5 -17.92 19.19 0.84
C SER A 5 -17.74 18.71 2.27
N LEU A 6 -18.57 19.20 3.20
CA LEU A 6 -18.56 18.78 4.59
C LEU A 6 -18.94 17.30 4.74
N GLY A 7 -19.99 16.86 4.05
CA GLY A 7 -20.44 15.46 4.08
C GLY A 7 -19.34 14.51 3.60
N TYR A 8 -18.60 14.87 2.54
CA TYR A 8 -17.45 14.11 2.10
C TYR A 8 -16.33 14.10 3.15
N ALA A 9 -16.05 15.23 3.82
CA ALA A 9 -15.03 15.31 4.86
C ALA A 9 -15.35 14.42 6.07
N ILE A 10 -16.61 14.41 6.51
CA ILE A 10 -17.09 13.55 7.60
C ILE A 10 -16.94 12.07 7.21
N LEU A 11 -17.42 11.69 6.02
CA LEU A 11 -17.29 10.32 5.55
C LEU A 11 -15.82 9.90 5.38
N LYS A 12 -14.98 10.78 4.82
CA LYS A 12 -13.53 10.60 4.68
C LYS A 12 -12.90 10.32 6.04
N PHE A 13 -13.32 11.00 7.11
CA PHE A 13 -12.81 10.78 8.46
C PHE A 13 -13.12 9.36 8.97
N PHE A 14 -14.37 8.89 8.87
CA PHE A 14 -14.73 7.55 9.32
C PHE A 14 -14.02 6.44 8.54
N ILE A 15 -13.96 6.56 7.21
CA ILE A 15 -13.26 5.56 6.37
C ILE A 15 -11.76 5.61 6.64
N LYS A 16 -11.20 6.80 6.92
CA LYS A 16 -9.79 6.95 7.31
C LYS A 16 -9.48 6.19 8.60
N LEU A 17 -10.35 6.22 9.61
CA LEU A 17 -10.12 5.45 10.84
C LEU A 17 -9.98 3.95 10.57
N LEU A 18 -10.87 3.41 9.71
CA LEU A 18 -10.82 2.01 9.31
C LEU A 18 -9.58 1.69 8.44
N HIS A 19 -9.22 2.59 7.54
CA HIS A 19 -8.01 2.47 6.73
C HIS A 19 -6.75 2.47 7.61
N ASP A 20 -6.65 3.39 8.55
CA ASP A 20 -5.49 3.49 9.43
C ASP A 20 -5.37 2.27 10.35
N TRP A 21 -6.50 1.71 10.78
CA TRP A 21 -6.54 0.46 11.54
C TRP A 21 -6.17 -0.77 10.70
N PHE A 22 -6.45 -0.76 9.39
CA PHE A 22 -6.03 -1.82 8.47
C PHE A 22 -4.50 -1.98 8.43
N TYR A 23 -3.75 -0.89 8.66
CA TYR A 23 -2.30 -0.89 8.71
C TYR A 23 -1.77 -0.93 10.16
N ARG A 24 -0.63 -1.58 10.35
CA ARG A 24 0.05 -1.59 11.66
C ARG A 24 0.64 -0.22 11.98
N ARG A 25 1.12 0.47 10.94
CA ARG A 25 1.75 1.78 11.03
C ARG A 25 1.68 2.44 9.66
N ILE A 26 1.30 3.71 9.65
CA ILE A 26 1.38 4.60 8.49
C ILE A 26 2.48 5.61 8.77
N ILE A 27 3.42 5.76 7.83
CA ILE A 27 4.50 6.74 7.89
C ILE A 27 4.31 7.73 6.76
N ILE A 28 4.33 9.02 7.06
CA ILE A 28 4.18 10.07 6.05
C ILE A 28 5.46 10.91 6.08
N ILE A 29 6.14 11.01 4.95
CA ILE A 29 7.37 11.78 4.75
C ILE A 29 7.11 12.84 3.68
N GLY A 30 7.64 14.06 3.87
CA GLY A 30 7.53 15.13 2.89
C GLY A 30 6.16 15.80 2.84
N LYS A 31 5.32 15.64 3.86
CA LYS A 31 3.96 16.23 3.90
C LYS A 31 3.98 17.76 3.74
N GLU A 32 5.06 18.38 4.20
CA GLU A 32 5.39 19.80 4.02
C GLU A 32 5.54 20.23 2.56
N ASN A 33 5.83 19.30 1.64
CA ASN A 33 5.97 19.58 0.21
C ASN A 33 4.61 19.77 -0.48
N ILE A 34 3.48 19.49 0.19
CA ILE A 34 2.14 19.65 -0.39
C ILE A 34 1.80 21.15 -0.43
N PRO A 35 1.66 21.76 -1.62
CA PRO A 35 1.39 23.19 -1.72
C PRO A 35 0.05 23.55 -1.08
N LYS A 36 0.03 24.70 -0.40
CA LYS A 36 -1.20 25.29 0.15
C LYS A 36 -1.74 26.33 -0.84
N ASN A 37 -3.07 26.38 -1.00
CA ASN A 37 -3.76 27.39 -1.83
C ASN A 37 -3.38 27.42 -3.32
N LYS A 38 -2.85 26.32 -3.85
CA LYS A 38 -2.54 26.13 -5.28
C LYS A 38 -3.34 24.95 -5.85
N ALA A 39 -3.48 24.91 -7.17
CA ALA A 39 -3.99 23.73 -7.85
C ALA A 39 -2.94 22.61 -7.80
N VAL A 40 -3.29 21.44 -7.27
CA VAL A 40 -2.33 20.34 -7.03
C VAL A 40 -2.75 19.09 -7.77
N ILE A 41 -1.81 18.47 -8.48
CA ILE A 41 -1.98 17.11 -9.01
C ILE A 41 -0.99 16.17 -8.33
N PHE A 42 -1.49 15.17 -7.62
CA PHE A 42 -0.68 14.09 -7.09
C PHE A 42 -0.39 13.06 -8.18
N ALA A 43 0.88 12.70 -8.35
CA ALA A 43 1.35 11.68 -9.30
C ALA A 43 1.97 10.48 -8.53
N PRO A 44 1.13 9.58 -7.98
CA PRO A 44 1.59 8.38 -7.27
C PRO A 44 2.02 7.23 -8.17
N ASN A 45 2.94 6.35 -7.74
CA ASN A 45 3.11 5.02 -8.33
C ASN A 45 1.92 4.09 -8.00
N HIS A 46 1.75 3.00 -8.76
CA HIS A 46 0.59 2.10 -8.65
C HIS A 46 0.99 0.62 -8.55
N GLN A 47 0.83 0.01 -7.37
CA GLN A 47 1.24 -1.37 -7.06
C GLN A 47 0.13 -2.21 -6.45
N ASN A 48 -0.90 -1.58 -5.90
CA ASN A 48 -2.10 -2.20 -5.36
C ASN A 48 -3.31 -1.70 -6.16
N ALA A 49 -4.51 -2.22 -5.90
CA ALA A 49 -5.73 -1.70 -6.51
C ALA A 49 -6.26 -0.46 -5.74
N LEU A 50 -7.31 -0.63 -4.92
CA LEU A 50 -7.98 0.45 -4.19
C LEU A 50 -7.17 1.01 -3.02
N MET A 51 -6.23 0.25 -2.44
CA MET A 51 -5.47 0.75 -1.29
C MET A 51 -4.53 1.91 -1.66
N ASP A 52 -4.03 1.97 -2.90
CA ASP A 52 -3.17 3.07 -3.36
C ASP A 52 -3.90 4.43 -3.39
N PRO A 53 -5.08 4.58 -4.04
CA PRO A 53 -5.79 5.84 -4.02
C PRO A 53 -6.23 6.23 -2.61
N LEU A 54 -6.64 5.27 -1.77
CA LEU A 54 -7.00 5.53 -0.38
C LEU A 54 -5.79 6.02 0.43
N ALA A 55 -4.60 5.44 0.22
CA ALA A 55 -3.37 5.88 0.87
C ALA A 55 -3.10 7.36 0.56
N VAL A 56 -3.22 7.79 -0.70
CA VAL A 56 -3.04 9.19 -1.07
C VAL A 56 -4.15 10.06 -0.46
N ILE A 57 -5.42 9.69 -0.63
CA ILE A 57 -6.58 10.46 -0.14
C ILE A 57 -6.50 10.71 1.37
N PHE A 58 -6.14 9.69 2.15
CA PHE A 58 -6.16 9.79 3.62
C PHE A 58 -4.90 10.39 4.24
N THR A 59 -3.80 10.49 3.49
CA THR A 59 -2.54 11.05 4.01
C THR A 59 -2.26 12.49 3.57
N ASN A 60 -3.03 13.02 2.62
CA ASN A 60 -3.01 14.44 2.25
C ASN A 60 -4.17 15.24 2.89
N PRO A 61 -3.97 16.55 3.18
CA PRO A 61 -4.98 17.38 3.83
C PRO A 61 -6.10 17.86 2.91
N LEU A 62 -5.98 17.68 1.59
CA LEU A 62 -6.89 18.23 0.59
C LEU A 62 -8.07 17.28 0.29
N GLN A 63 -9.12 17.80 -0.33
CA GLN A 63 -10.20 16.97 -0.90
C GLN A 63 -9.86 16.64 -2.36
N THR A 64 -9.11 15.56 -2.53
CA THR A 64 -8.59 15.12 -3.83
C THR A 64 -9.67 14.48 -4.70
N VAL A 65 -9.76 14.90 -5.96
CA VAL A 65 -10.52 14.20 -7.00
C VAL A 65 -9.64 13.14 -7.65
N PHE A 66 -10.07 11.89 -7.67
CA PHE A 66 -9.28 10.78 -8.20
C PHE A 66 -9.74 10.40 -9.61
N LEU A 67 -8.84 10.51 -10.60
CA LEU A 67 -9.11 10.03 -11.94
C LEU A 67 -8.99 8.50 -11.95
N THR A 68 -10.11 7.83 -12.17
CA THR A 68 -10.25 6.38 -11.99
C THR A 68 -10.71 5.74 -13.29
N ARG A 69 -10.26 4.52 -13.59
CA ARG A 69 -10.61 3.84 -14.84
C ARG A 69 -12.12 3.79 -15.05
N ALA A 70 -12.58 4.05 -16.27
CA ALA A 70 -14.00 4.13 -16.58
C ALA A 70 -14.76 2.79 -16.44
N ASP A 71 -14.08 1.65 -16.53
CA ASP A 71 -14.70 0.32 -16.49
C ASP A 71 -15.40 -0.02 -15.16
N ILE A 72 -15.09 0.70 -14.08
CA ILE A 72 -15.80 0.55 -12.81
C ILE A 72 -17.11 1.33 -12.76
N PHE A 73 -17.31 2.33 -13.63
CA PHE A 73 -18.45 3.23 -13.60
C PHE A 73 -19.64 2.62 -14.35
N LYS A 74 -20.51 1.92 -13.61
CA LYS A 74 -21.85 1.58 -14.09
C LYS A 74 -22.79 2.77 -13.93
N SER A 75 -23.80 2.91 -14.78
CA SER A 75 -24.72 4.07 -14.80
C SER A 75 -25.29 4.41 -13.41
N PHE A 76 -25.75 3.41 -12.66
CA PHE A 76 -26.30 3.58 -11.31
C PHE A 76 -25.25 3.93 -10.24
N LEU A 77 -23.95 3.71 -10.50
CA LEU A 77 -22.85 4.03 -9.59
C LEU A 77 -22.25 5.42 -9.81
N ILE A 78 -22.55 6.08 -10.93
CA ILE A 78 -22.00 7.41 -11.27
C ILE A 78 -22.27 8.45 -10.17
N PRO A 79 -23.49 8.58 -9.60
CA PRO A 79 -23.76 9.54 -8.54
C PRO A 79 -22.93 9.26 -7.28
N ILE A 80 -22.79 7.98 -6.93
CA ILE A 80 -22.03 7.51 -5.77
C ILE A 80 -20.55 7.87 -5.94
N PHE A 81 -19.95 7.48 -7.07
CA PHE A 81 -18.54 7.79 -7.36
C PHE A 81 -18.29 9.29 -7.47
N SER A 82 -19.25 10.04 -8.01
CA SER A 82 -19.16 11.51 -8.07
C SER A 82 -19.16 12.14 -6.67
N TYR A 83 -19.96 11.61 -5.74
CA TYR A 83 -19.93 12.01 -4.34
C TYR A 83 -18.59 11.68 -3.68
N PHE A 84 -18.01 10.52 -3.99
CA PHE A 84 -16.65 10.12 -3.57
C PHE A 84 -15.52 10.86 -4.32
N LYS A 85 -15.85 11.85 -5.15
CA LYS A 85 -14.88 12.63 -5.93
C LYS A 85 -14.02 11.75 -6.85
N MET A 86 -14.64 10.80 -7.53
CA MET A 86 -13.99 9.96 -8.54
C MET A 86 -14.46 10.35 -9.93
N LEU A 87 -13.52 10.64 -10.83
CA LEU A 87 -13.79 11.05 -12.21
C LEU A 87 -13.36 9.92 -13.16
N PRO A 88 -14.22 9.42 -14.08
CA PRO A 88 -13.85 8.33 -14.96
C PRO A 88 -12.80 8.77 -15.99
N VAL A 89 -11.85 7.89 -16.32
CA VAL A 89 -10.88 8.08 -17.40
C VAL A 89 -10.86 6.86 -18.31
N TYR A 90 -10.96 7.10 -19.63
CA TYR A 90 -11.01 6.07 -20.66
C TYR A 90 -9.62 5.83 -21.24
N ARG A 91 -9.35 4.59 -21.66
CA ARG A 91 -8.13 4.24 -22.39
C ARG A 91 -8.42 4.31 -23.88
N ILE A 92 -7.36 4.56 -24.66
CA ILE A 92 -7.41 4.58 -26.14
C ILE A 92 -7.94 3.26 -26.71
N ARG A 93 -7.77 2.14 -25.99
CA ARG A 93 -8.26 0.81 -26.37
C ARG A 93 -9.76 0.61 -26.19
N ASP A 94 -10.47 1.54 -25.56
CA ASP A 94 -11.88 1.39 -25.18
C ASP A 94 -12.86 1.82 -26.31
N GLY A 95 -12.37 2.08 -27.54
CA GLY A 95 -13.19 2.33 -28.74
C GLY A 95 -13.35 3.80 -29.14
N ALA A 96 -13.96 4.09 -30.31
CA ALA A 96 -14.07 5.43 -30.89
C ALA A 96 -14.91 6.42 -30.06
N ASP A 97 -15.94 5.93 -29.35
CA ASP A 97 -16.75 6.74 -28.41
C ASP A 97 -15.95 7.24 -27.19
N SER A 98 -14.78 6.66 -26.93
CA SER A 98 -13.88 7.13 -25.87
C SER A 98 -13.29 8.53 -26.16
N LEU A 99 -13.25 8.98 -27.42
CA LEU A 99 -12.64 10.25 -27.79
C LEU A 99 -13.46 11.46 -27.31
N LYS A 100 -14.77 11.48 -27.54
CA LYS A 100 -15.67 12.53 -27.03
C LYS A 100 -15.72 12.53 -25.51
N ASN A 101 -15.74 11.34 -24.91
CA ASN A 101 -15.70 11.20 -23.45
C ASN A 101 -14.37 11.69 -22.86
N ASN A 102 -13.25 11.48 -23.55
CA ASN A 102 -11.95 11.98 -23.08
C ASN A 102 -11.88 13.50 -23.06
N GLU A 103 -12.40 14.17 -24.08
CA GLU A 103 -12.45 15.65 -24.11
C GLU A 103 -13.28 16.22 -22.96
N PHE A 104 -14.45 15.64 -22.70
CA PHE A 104 -15.28 16.00 -21.55
C PHE A 104 -14.51 15.87 -20.22
N ILE A 105 -13.78 14.76 -20.03
CA ILE A 105 -13.01 14.51 -18.81
C ILE A 105 -11.82 15.47 -18.67
N PHE A 106 -11.15 15.81 -19.78
CA PHE A 106 -10.08 16.80 -19.78
C PHE A 106 -10.62 18.19 -19.42
N ASN A 107 -11.74 18.61 -20.00
CA ASN A 107 -12.40 19.88 -19.67
C ASN A 107 -12.86 19.90 -18.21
N LYS A 108 -13.41 18.80 -17.70
CA LYS A 108 -13.80 18.70 -16.28
C LYS A 108 -12.60 18.75 -15.35
N SER A 109 -11.49 18.15 -15.74
CA SER A 109 -10.22 18.20 -15.01
C SER A 109 -9.68 19.63 -14.96
N SER A 110 -9.74 20.37 -16.08
CA SER A 110 -9.41 21.81 -16.13
C SER A 110 -10.26 22.61 -15.15
N GLU A 111 -11.58 22.41 -15.18
CA GLU A 111 -12.51 23.11 -14.27
C GLU A 111 -12.18 22.83 -12.79
N ILE A 112 -11.83 21.60 -12.42
CA ILE A 112 -11.43 21.24 -11.06
C ILE A 112 -10.17 22.02 -10.64
N LEU A 113 -9.17 22.08 -11.52
CA LEU A 113 -7.90 22.77 -11.24
C LEU A 113 -8.06 24.29 -11.20
N GLU A 114 -8.90 24.87 -12.06
CA GLU A 114 -9.27 26.29 -12.04
C GLU A 114 -9.85 26.70 -10.68
N HIS A 115 -10.60 25.80 -10.02
CA HIS A 115 -11.11 26.00 -8.66
C HIS A 115 -10.08 25.70 -7.55
N LYS A 116 -8.80 25.53 -7.90
CA LYS A 116 -7.69 25.18 -6.99
C LYS A 116 -7.94 23.91 -6.17
N MET A 117 -8.74 22.99 -6.71
CA MET A 117 -8.99 21.69 -6.07
C MET A 117 -7.87 20.72 -6.43
N ALA A 118 -7.57 19.82 -5.50
CA ALA A 118 -6.55 18.80 -5.73
C ALA A 118 -7.08 17.66 -6.61
N MET A 119 -6.23 17.12 -7.46
CA MET A 119 -6.49 15.90 -8.23
C MET A 119 -5.40 14.86 -8.00
N ALA A 120 -5.69 13.61 -8.32
CA ALA A 120 -4.71 12.54 -8.35
C ALA A 120 -4.96 11.61 -9.54
N LEU A 121 -3.86 11.18 -10.17
CA LEU A 121 -3.87 10.24 -11.28
C LEU A 121 -2.61 9.39 -11.23
N PHE A 122 -2.77 8.07 -11.36
CA PHE A 122 -1.64 7.15 -11.51
C PHE A 122 -1.04 7.31 -12.93
N PRO A 123 0.17 7.85 -13.08
CA PRO A 123 0.75 8.11 -14.39
C PRO A 123 1.16 6.81 -15.12
N GLU A 124 1.31 5.68 -14.42
CA GLU A 124 1.56 4.35 -15.00
C GLU A 124 0.34 3.77 -15.75
N ALA A 125 -0.87 4.28 -15.46
CA ALA A 125 -2.18 3.85 -15.98
C ALA A 125 -2.58 2.37 -15.72
N LEU A 126 -1.71 1.56 -15.13
CA LEU A 126 -1.91 0.15 -14.77
C LEU A 126 -1.15 -0.14 -13.47
N HIS A 127 -1.72 -0.95 -12.57
CA HIS A 127 -0.96 -1.51 -11.45
C HIS A 127 -0.07 -2.66 -11.93
N PHE A 128 1.06 -2.85 -11.26
CA PHE A 128 1.99 -3.95 -11.54
C PHE A 128 2.38 -4.68 -10.25
N GLY A 129 2.34 -6.01 -10.28
CA GLY A 129 2.61 -6.85 -9.11
C GLY A 129 4.07 -6.92 -8.69
N LYS A 130 4.95 -6.12 -9.32
CA LYS A 130 6.37 -6.03 -8.99
C LYS A 130 6.72 -4.61 -8.54
N ARG A 131 7.73 -4.50 -7.67
CA ARG A 131 8.34 -3.22 -7.25
C ARG A 131 9.18 -2.62 -8.37
N SER A 132 8.54 -2.15 -9.44
CA SER A 132 9.21 -1.52 -10.57
C SER A 132 8.33 -0.42 -11.14
N LEU A 133 8.91 0.76 -11.38
CA LEU A 133 8.21 1.89 -11.96
C LEU A 133 8.08 1.70 -13.46
N ARG A 134 6.84 1.67 -13.95
CA ARG A 134 6.58 1.55 -15.38
C ARG A 134 6.76 2.89 -16.10
N PRO A 135 6.96 2.85 -17.43
CA PRO A 135 6.93 4.07 -18.24
C PRO A 135 5.61 4.83 -18.05
N LEU A 136 5.72 6.12 -17.77
CA LEU A 136 4.56 6.98 -17.52
C LEU A 136 3.81 7.30 -18.82
N LYS A 137 2.52 7.62 -18.69
CA LYS A 137 1.66 8.10 -19.77
C LYS A 137 1.55 9.63 -19.75
N LYS A 138 1.10 10.21 -20.88
CA LYS A 138 1.02 11.66 -21.09
C LYS A 138 -0.24 12.32 -20.50
N ALA A 139 -1.05 11.59 -19.73
CA ALA A 139 -2.34 12.09 -19.25
C ALA A 139 -2.20 13.30 -18.32
N ILE A 140 -1.26 13.24 -17.35
CA ILE A 140 -0.98 14.38 -16.46
C ILE A 140 -0.47 15.59 -17.27
N PRO A 141 0.60 15.49 -18.08
CA PRO A 141 1.04 16.60 -18.93
C PRO A 141 -0.06 17.21 -19.79
N ARG A 142 -0.91 16.38 -20.40
CA ARG A 142 -2.02 16.85 -21.24
C ARG A 142 -3.04 17.66 -20.44
N ILE A 143 -3.41 17.20 -19.24
CA ILE A 143 -4.35 17.94 -18.38
C ILE A 143 -3.77 19.29 -17.98
N VAL A 144 -2.52 19.32 -17.50
CA VAL A 144 -1.93 20.57 -16.97
C VAL A 144 -1.74 21.61 -18.05
N PHE A 145 -1.19 21.23 -19.22
CA PHE A 145 -0.96 22.19 -20.27
C PHE A 145 -2.26 22.68 -20.91
N LEU A 146 -3.26 21.81 -21.11
CA LEU A 146 -4.58 22.24 -21.55
C LEU A 146 -5.19 23.27 -20.59
N THR A 147 -5.06 23.01 -19.28
CA THR A 147 -5.61 23.90 -18.24
C THR A 147 -4.89 25.24 -18.22
N GLU A 148 -3.55 25.23 -18.22
CA GLU A 148 -2.77 26.47 -18.21
C GLU A 148 -2.93 27.25 -19.51
N GLU A 149 -2.92 26.61 -20.67
CA GLU A 149 -3.13 27.26 -21.98
C GLU A 149 -4.47 27.98 -22.04
N LYS A 150 -5.57 27.31 -21.64
CA LYS A 150 -6.91 27.90 -21.56
C LYS A 150 -6.97 29.13 -20.65
N ASN A 151 -6.09 29.21 -19.66
CA ASN A 151 -6.07 30.25 -18.63
C ASN A 151 -4.83 31.16 -18.72
N ASN A 152 -4.14 31.20 -19.86
CA ASN A 152 -2.94 32.02 -20.09
C ASN A 152 -1.81 31.83 -19.04
N PHE A 153 -1.65 30.60 -18.54
CA PHE A 153 -0.68 30.18 -17.52
C PHE A 153 -0.87 30.85 -16.14
N ASN A 154 -2.11 31.17 -15.77
CA ASN A 154 -2.44 31.85 -14.51
C ASN A 154 -2.96 30.93 -13.39
N VAL A 155 -3.17 29.63 -13.64
CA VAL A 155 -3.77 28.72 -12.64
C VAL A 155 -2.77 28.34 -11.54
N ASP A 156 -1.47 28.37 -11.86
CA ASP A 156 -0.36 28.04 -10.95
C ASP A 156 -0.45 26.60 -10.44
N ILE A 157 -0.48 25.66 -11.39
CA ILE A 157 -0.58 24.23 -11.12
C ILE A 157 0.77 23.69 -10.65
N GLU A 158 0.73 22.85 -9.61
CA GLU A 158 1.87 22.12 -9.07
C GLU A 158 1.62 20.62 -9.16
N ILE A 159 2.59 19.87 -9.70
CA ILE A 159 2.55 18.40 -9.68
C ILE A 159 3.37 17.91 -8.50
N VAL A 160 2.77 17.11 -7.62
CA VAL A 160 3.46 16.49 -6.48
C VAL A 160 3.70 15.00 -6.79
N PRO A 161 4.94 14.59 -7.05
CA PRO A 161 5.33 13.18 -7.15
C PRO A 161 5.08 12.47 -5.81
N VAL A 162 4.48 11.29 -5.84
CA VAL A 162 4.19 10.52 -4.62
C VAL A 162 4.74 9.09 -4.74
N GLY A 163 5.51 8.67 -3.74
CA GLY A 163 5.94 7.29 -3.58
C GLY A 163 5.13 6.57 -2.52
N ILE A 164 4.40 5.54 -2.92
CA ILE A 164 3.69 4.61 -2.05
C ILE A 164 4.56 3.37 -1.88
N TYR A 165 4.90 3.07 -0.63
CA TYR A 165 5.65 1.88 -0.25
C TYR A 165 4.86 1.03 0.73
N TYR A 166 4.68 -0.25 0.37
CA TYR A 166 4.17 -1.26 1.27
C TYR A 166 5.26 -2.23 1.67
N ASP A 167 5.33 -2.50 2.96
CA ASP A 167 6.08 -3.64 3.48
C ASP A 167 5.51 -4.95 2.90
N ASN A 168 4.19 -5.07 2.78
CA ASN A 168 3.51 -6.20 2.15
C ASN A 168 2.16 -5.73 1.54
N TYR A 169 1.90 -6.09 0.28
CA TYR A 169 0.71 -5.64 -0.48
C TYR A 169 -0.58 -6.42 -0.18
N ILE A 170 -0.48 -7.64 0.36
CA ILE A 170 -1.58 -8.61 0.44
C ILE A 170 -2.14 -8.69 1.86
N ASN A 171 -1.26 -8.62 2.85
CA ASN A 171 -1.58 -8.85 4.24
C ASN A 171 -2.04 -7.57 4.93
N THR A 172 -3.05 -7.72 5.79
CA THR A 172 -3.46 -6.68 6.74
C THR A 172 -2.39 -6.49 7.80
N ASN A 173 -2.43 -5.37 8.53
CA ASN A 173 -1.46 -5.05 9.59
C ASN A 173 -0.01 -5.01 9.07
N SER A 174 0.17 -4.57 7.81
CA SER A 174 1.46 -4.25 7.21
C SER A 174 1.85 -2.80 7.52
N LEU A 175 3.08 -2.41 7.14
CA LEU A 175 3.51 -1.01 7.19
C LEU A 175 3.26 -0.37 5.82
N LEU A 176 2.63 0.81 5.84
CA LEU A 176 2.42 1.68 4.70
C LEU A 176 3.25 2.95 4.90
N GLN A 177 4.02 3.35 3.89
CA GLN A 177 4.75 4.62 3.90
C GLN A 177 4.40 5.41 2.64
N ILE A 178 4.13 6.70 2.82
CA ILE A 178 3.86 7.66 1.75
C ILE A 178 4.98 8.70 1.78
N ASN A 179 5.62 8.88 0.64
CA ASN A 179 6.71 9.82 0.43
C ASN A 179 6.25 10.88 -0.56
N TYR A 180 5.99 12.09 -0.10
CA TYR A 180 5.66 13.24 -0.95
C TYR A 180 6.96 13.93 -1.40
N GLY A 181 7.19 13.96 -2.71
CA GLY A 181 8.33 14.63 -3.33
C GLY A 181 8.17 16.14 -3.37
N LYS A 182 9.25 16.84 -3.75
CA LYS A 182 9.18 18.27 -4.05
C LYS A 182 8.24 18.50 -5.24
N PRO A 183 7.37 19.52 -5.20
CA PRO A 183 6.46 19.82 -6.29
C PRO A 183 7.22 20.29 -7.54
N ILE A 184 6.61 20.07 -8.71
CA ILE A 184 7.05 20.53 -10.02
C ILE A 184 6.09 21.63 -10.45
N SER A 185 6.63 22.85 -10.63
CA SER A 185 5.89 24.03 -11.09
C SER A 185 5.71 23.97 -12.59
N ILE A 186 4.46 24.11 -13.07
CA ILE A 186 4.16 24.10 -14.51
C ILE A 186 4.56 25.42 -15.19
N LYS A 187 4.69 26.51 -14.43
CA LYS A 187 5.18 27.79 -14.95
C LYS A 187 6.57 27.67 -15.58
N ASP A 188 7.42 26.83 -15.00
CA ASP A 188 8.79 26.58 -15.44
C ASP A 188 8.84 25.91 -16.83
N TYR A 189 7.71 25.40 -17.30
CA TYR A 189 7.55 24.72 -18.59
C TYR A 189 6.84 25.58 -19.65
N LYS A 190 6.39 26.80 -19.32
CA LYS A 190 5.60 27.66 -20.22
C LYS A 190 6.32 27.92 -21.54
N GLU A 191 7.56 28.41 -21.48
CA GLU A 191 8.34 28.77 -22.68
C GLU A 191 8.55 27.55 -23.58
N ARG A 192 8.97 26.43 -22.99
CA ARG A 192 9.17 25.16 -23.72
C ARG A 192 7.88 24.65 -24.37
N TYR A 193 6.74 24.84 -23.70
CA TYR A 193 5.43 24.45 -24.25
C TYR A 193 5.04 25.33 -25.45
N LEU A 194 5.24 26.64 -25.36
CA LEU A 194 4.96 27.56 -26.46
C LEU A 194 5.84 27.29 -27.69
N GLU A 195 7.09 26.89 -27.49
CA GLU A 195 7.99 26.47 -28.58
C GLU A 195 7.58 25.13 -29.20
N ASN A 196 7.32 24.12 -28.37
CA ASN A 196 6.94 22.79 -28.83
C ASN A 196 6.08 22.04 -27.80
N PRO A 197 4.75 22.04 -27.95
CA PRO A 197 3.83 21.41 -27.01
C PRO A 197 4.10 19.93 -26.77
N GLN A 198 4.43 19.18 -27.83
CA GLN A 198 4.66 17.74 -27.73
C GLN A 198 5.95 17.41 -26.97
N LYS A 199 7.02 18.17 -27.22
CA LYS A 199 8.30 18.01 -26.53
C LYS A 199 8.17 18.38 -25.05
N ALA A 200 7.53 19.51 -24.73
CA ALA A 200 7.29 19.91 -23.34
C ALA A 200 6.45 18.88 -22.56
N MET A 201 5.44 18.29 -23.19
CA MET A 201 4.66 17.19 -22.59
C MET A 201 5.50 15.94 -22.28
N LEU A 202 6.46 15.61 -23.15
CA LEU A 202 7.38 14.48 -22.94
C LEU A 202 8.39 14.78 -21.84
N GLU A 203 8.99 15.97 -21.85
CA GLU A 203 9.93 16.41 -20.83
C GLU A 203 9.29 16.43 -19.44
N LEU A 204 8.08 16.99 -19.31
CA LEU A 204 7.37 17.01 -18.04
C LEU A 204 7.04 15.59 -17.55
N ARG A 205 6.62 14.69 -18.45
CA ARG A 205 6.41 13.27 -18.11
C ARG A 205 7.69 12.65 -17.55
N ASP A 206 8.83 12.92 -18.18
CA ASP A 206 10.12 12.35 -17.82
C ASP A 206 10.66 12.94 -16.52
N GLU A 207 10.44 14.24 -16.26
CA GLU A 207 10.70 14.84 -14.94
C GLU A 207 9.84 14.17 -13.86
N ILE A 208 8.54 13.97 -14.09
CA ILE A 208 7.68 13.25 -13.12
C ILE A 208 8.25 11.86 -12.83
N TYR A 209 8.68 11.12 -13.85
CA TYR A 209 9.29 9.79 -13.68
C TYR A 209 10.55 9.86 -12.82
N ILE A 210 11.47 10.78 -13.14
CA ILE A 210 12.72 10.97 -12.40
C ILE A 210 12.45 11.32 -10.94
N LYS A 211 11.42 12.13 -10.65
CA LYS A 211 11.08 12.56 -9.29
C LYS A 211 10.32 11.50 -8.49
N ILE A 212 9.55 10.60 -9.13
CA ILE A 212 8.89 9.46 -8.45
C ILE A 212 9.91 8.40 -8.05
N LYS A 213 10.85 8.05 -8.94
CA LYS A 213 11.82 6.96 -8.77
C LYS A 213 12.56 6.93 -7.40
N PRO A 214 13.06 8.06 -6.83
CA PRO A 214 13.70 8.03 -5.52
C PRO A 214 12.71 7.80 -4.35
N LEU A 215 11.42 8.07 -4.55
CA LEU A 215 10.36 7.99 -3.53
C LEU A 215 9.80 6.57 -3.36
N ILE A 216 10.17 5.65 -4.23
CA ILE A 216 9.67 4.26 -4.25
C ILE A 216 10.81 3.25 -4.14
N ILE A 217 10.44 2.00 -3.92
CA ILE A 217 11.31 0.87 -4.19
C ILE A 217 11.14 0.50 -5.66
N ASP A 218 12.24 0.60 -6.41
CA ASP A 218 12.31 0.34 -7.84
C ASP A 218 13.39 -0.70 -8.11
N ILE A 219 12.98 -1.83 -8.69
CA ILE A 219 13.79 -2.97 -9.10
C ILE A 219 13.63 -3.07 -10.61
N GLU A 220 14.62 -2.57 -11.35
CA GLU A 220 14.63 -2.56 -12.81
C GLU A 220 14.99 -3.94 -13.39
N ASP A 221 15.82 -4.68 -12.66
CA ASP A 221 16.28 -6.02 -13.02
C ASP A 221 15.19 -7.06 -12.73
N LEU A 222 14.32 -7.27 -13.74
CA LEU A 222 13.19 -8.19 -13.63
C LEU A 222 13.58 -9.67 -13.73
N GLU A 223 14.76 -9.98 -14.29
CA GLU A 223 15.31 -11.34 -14.39
C GLU A 223 15.63 -11.88 -13.00
N TYR A 224 16.31 -11.08 -12.18
CA TYR A 224 16.68 -11.46 -10.81
C TYR A 224 15.72 -10.94 -9.74
N TYR A 225 14.50 -10.49 -10.11
CA TYR A 225 13.55 -9.84 -9.22
C TYR A 225 13.32 -10.57 -7.88
N GLU A 226 13.20 -11.90 -7.91
CA GLU A 226 13.00 -12.73 -6.71
C GLU A 226 14.17 -12.64 -5.73
N ILE A 227 15.39 -12.44 -6.23
CA ILE A 227 16.58 -12.25 -5.40
C ILE A 227 16.48 -10.95 -4.61
N TYR A 228 16.12 -9.86 -5.28
CA TYR A 228 15.92 -8.56 -4.63
C TYR A 228 14.83 -8.64 -3.56
N GLU A 229 13.68 -9.25 -3.89
CA GLU A 229 12.56 -9.42 -2.96
C GLU A 229 12.93 -10.27 -1.73
N LYS A 230 13.60 -11.40 -1.92
CA LYS A 230 14.00 -12.25 -0.78
C LYS A 230 15.08 -11.58 0.05
N CYS A 231 16.12 -11.04 -0.58
CA CYS A 231 17.24 -10.41 0.14
C CYS A 231 16.80 -9.18 0.90
N ARG A 232 15.94 -8.32 0.33
CA ARG A 232 15.44 -7.14 1.06
C ARG A 232 14.77 -7.54 2.37
N TYR A 233 14.00 -8.63 2.41
CA TYR A 233 13.38 -9.13 3.65
C TYR A 233 14.38 -9.78 4.61
N ILE A 234 15.21 -10.69 4.11
CA ILE A 234 16.14 -11.48 4.93
C ILE A 234 17.19 -10.57 5.60
N LEU A 235 17.71 -9.58 4.86
CA LEU A 235 18.85 -8.78 5.30
C LEU A 235 18.48 -7.53 6.10
N ARG A 236 17.20 -7.17 6.24
CA ARG A 236 16.75 -5.89 6.86
C ARG A 236 17.48 -5.53 8.14
N LYS A 237 17.52 -6.44 9.12
CA LYS A 237 18.14 -6.19 10.43
C LYS A 237 19.65 -5.99 10.34
N LYS A 238 20.33 -6.77 9.49
CA LYS A 238 21.78 -6.68 9.31
C LYS A 238 22.16 -5.43 8.53
N THR A 239 21.40 -5.08 7.48
CA THR A 239 21.51 -3.80 6.77
C THR A 239 21.28 -2.62 7.71
N ALA A 240 20.23 -2.66 8.56
CA ALA A 240 19.97 -1.61 9.54
C ALA A 240 21.14 -1.42 10.51
N LYS A 241 21.65 -2.52 11.09
CA LYS A 241 22.78 -2.52 12.02
C LYS A 241 24.05 -1.97 11.36
N LYS A 242 24.40 -2.45 10.16
CA LYS A 242 25.61 -2.02 9.43
C LYS A 242 25.58 -0.53 9.09
N ASN A 243 24.40 0.02 8.79
CA ASN A 243 24.24 1.44 8.45
C ASN A 243 23.90 2.34 9.65
N LYS A 244 24.06 1.84 10.90
CA LYS A 244 23.75 2.57 12.15
C LYS A 244 22.32 3.15 12.18
N ILE A 245 21.39 2.52 11.47
CA ILE A 245 19.97 2.89 11.47
C ILE A 245 19.36 2.24 12.72
N HIS A 246 19.33 3.01 13.81
CA HIS A 246 18.84 2.54 15.10
C HIS A 246 17.34 2.30 15.06
N ALA A 247 16.94 1.15 15.59
CA ALA A 247 15.54 0.76 15.70
C ALA A 247 14.93 1.40 16.96
N PRO A 248 14.18 2.50 16.77
CA PRO A 248 12.77 2.46 17.16
C PRO A 248 11.82 2.78 15.98
N ASN A 249 12.34 3.29 14.85
CA ASN A 249 11.51 3.90 13.81
C ASN A 249 11.21 3.08 12.54
N LYS A 250 11.74 1.85 12.39
CA LYS A 250 11.41 0.93 11.26
C LYS A 250 11.29 1.64 9.90
N ASN A 251 12.26 2.47 9.52
CA ASN A 251 12.32 3.03 8.16
C ASN A 251 12.77 1.93 7.19
N TRP A 252 11.90 0.92 6.99
CA TRP A 252 12.14 -0.23 6.13
C TRP A 252 12.33 0.20 4.69
N PHE A 253 11.71 1.31 4.28
CA PHE A 253 11.93 1.90 2.97
C PHE A 253 13.43 2.22 2.73
N LYS A 254 14.07 2.97 3.63
CA LYS A 254 15.50 3.33 3.49
C LYS A 254 16.40 2.08 3.50
N ILE A 255 16.08 1.11 4.34
CA ILE A 255 16.83 -0.16 4.45
C ILE A 255 16.69 -1.00 3.18
N ASP A 256 15.47 -1.13 2.67
CA ASP A 256 15.17 -1.87 1.43
C ASP A 256 15.85 -1.18 0.23
N LYS A 257 15.82 0.17 0.14
CA LYS A 257 16.58 0.95 -0.87
C LYS A 257 18.07 0.62 -0.87
N ILE A 258 18.72 0.65 0.31
CA ILE A 258 20.15 0.32 0.43
C ILE A 258 20.42 -1.11 -0.02
N THR A 259 19.56 -2.05 0.37
CA THR A 259 19.75 -3.47 0.05
C THR A 259 19.61 -3.71 -1.46
N ILE A 260 18.59 -3.11 -2.08
CA ILE A 260 18.35 -3.23 -3.52
C ILE A 260 19.46 -2.58 -4.33
N PHE A 261 19.91 -1.39 -3.92
CA PHE A 261 21.04 -0.71 -4.56
C PHE A 261 22.29 -1.60 -4.58
N LYS A 262 22.61 -2.24 -3.44
CA LYS A 262 23.77 -3.15 -3.37
C LYS A 262 23.64 -4.39 -4.25
N ILE A 263 22.44 -4.95 -4.37
CA ILE A 263 22.20 -6.11 -5.26
C ILE A 263 22.32 -5.66 -6.73
N ALA A 264 21.86 -4.46 -7.06
CA ALA A 264 21.96 -3.91 -8.41
C ALA A 264 23.41 -3.73 -8.88
N THR A 265 24.33 -3.45 -7.95
CA THR A 265 25.77 -3.33 -8.24
C THR A 265 26.51 -4.67 -8.35
N LEU A 266 25.86 -5.80 -8.08
CA LEU A 266 26.49 -7.12 -8.21
C LEU A 266 26.57 -7.54 -9.68
N ASP A 267 27.64 -8.24 -10.04
CA ASP A 267 27.76 -8.88 -11.35
C ASP A 267 26.82 -10.09 -11.48
N LYS A 268 26.70 -10.62 -12.70
CA LYS A 268 25.83 -11.76 -13.01
C LYS A 268 26.23 -13.03 -12.25
N SER A 269 27.53 -13.28 -12.07
CA SER A 269 28.04 -14.47 -11.38
C SER A 269 27.62 -14.46 -9.91
N MET A 270 27.81 -13.33 -9.21
CA MET A 270 27.40 -13.13 -7.82
C MET A 270 25.88 -13.23 -7.65
N LYS A 271 25.08 -12.76 -8.63
CA LYS A 271 23.63 -12.91 -8.60
C LYS A 271 23.20 -14.38 -8.73
N GLU A 272 23.84 -15.17 -9.58
CA GLU A 272 23.57 -16.62 -9.70
C GLU A 272 24.02 -17.42 -8.47
N GLU A 273 25.15 -17.04 -7.88
CA GLU A 273 25.57 -17.60 -6.58
C GLU A 273 24.51 -17.29 -5.49
N LEU A 274 24.06 -16.04 -5.44
CA LEU A 274 23.04 -15.59 -4.48
C LEU A 274 21.71 -16.32 -4.68
N LYS A 275 21.30 -16.59 -5.92
CA LYS A 275 20.13 -17.41 -6.25
C LYS A 275 20.24 -18.81 -5.63
N THR A 276 21.37 -19.47 -5.88
CA THR A 276 21.67 -20.81 -5.35
C THR A 276 21.66 -20.83 -3.82
N LEU A 277 22.26 -19.82 -3.19
CA LEU A 277 22.26 -19.69 -1.73
C LEU A 277 20.86 -19.43 -1.17
N LEU A 278 20.03 -18.64 -1.83
CA LEU A 278 18.65 -18.38 -1.41
C LEU A 278 17.76 -19.63 -1.52
N GLU A 279 17.96 -20.46 -2.53
CA GLU A 279 17.28 -21.75 -2.66
C GLU A 279 17.67 -22.70 -1.52
N LYS A 280 18.98 -22.86 -1.27
CA LYS A 280 19.50 -23.63 -0.13
C LYS A 280 18.99 -23.08 1.21
N PHE A 281 19.00 -21.76 1.37
CA PHE A 281 18.49 -21.08 2.56
C PHE A 281 17.02 -21.43 2.79
N GLN A 282 16.18 -21.38 1.75
CA GLN A 282 14.75 -21.69 1.86
C GLN A 282 14.52 -23.15 2.27
N ILE A 283 15.23 -24.10 1.65
CA ILE A 283 15.13 -25.53 2.00
C ILE A 283 15.47 -25.77 3.48
N ILE A 284 16.56 -25.18 3.98
CA ILE A 284 16.96 -25.33 5.38
C ILE A 284 15.97 -24.59 6.29
N PHE A 285 15.52 -23.40 5.90
CA PHE A 285 14.54 -22.62 6.64
C PHE A 285 13.26 -23.43 6.89
N ASP A 286 12.73 -24.09 5.86
CA ASP A 286 11.54 -24.93 5.97
C ASP A 286 11.78 -26.12 6.92
N LYS A 287 12.97 -26.74 6.85
CA LYS A 287 13.39 -27.80 7.79
C LYS A 287 13.55 -27.31 9.22
N THR A 288 13.82 -26.03 9.49
CA THR A 288 13.90 -25.51 10.88
C THR A 288 12.51 -25.30 11.51
N GLY A 289 11.45 -25.15 10.70
CA GLY A 289 10.11 -24.82 11.18
C GLY A 289 9.97 -23.36 11.65
N LEU A 290 10.97 -22.52 11.36
CA LEU A 290 10.92 -21.09 11.66
C LEU A 290 9.77 -20.42 10.90
N LYS A 291 9.15 -19.43 11.55
CA LYS A 291 8.02 -18.67 11.00
C LYS A 291 8.39 -17.25 10.55
N SER A 292 9.64 -16.86 10.75
CA SER A 292 10.17 -15.56 10.36
C SER A 292 11.64 -15.67 10.02
N TYR A 293 12.06 -14.97 8.95
CA TYR A 293 13.47 -14.80 8.59
C TYR A 293 14.24 -13.94 9.59
N GLU A 294 13.55 -13.31 10.54
CA GLU A 294 14.19 -12.55 11.61
C GLU A 294 14.90 -13.47 12.60
N ILE A 295 16.20 -13.67 12.42
CA ILE A 295 17.08 -14.34 13.40
C ILE A 295 17.35 -13.36 14.55
N ALA A 296 16.36 -13.15 15.41
CA ALA A 296 16.44 -12.26 16.56
C ALA A 296 16.94 -12.98 17.83
N LYS A 297 17.50 -12.21 18.78
CA LYS A 297 17.66 -12.69 20.15
C LYS A 297 16.27 -12.94 20.74
N THR A 298 16.11 -14.07 21.43
CA THR A 298 14.85 -14.41 22.12
C THR A 298 14.79 -13.60 23.41
N ASN A 299 13.68 -12.91 23.66
CA ASN A 299 13.40 -12.30 24.95
C ASN A 299 12.43 -13.21 25.72
N TRP A 300 12.94 -13.95 26.70
CA TRP A 300 12.17 -14.92 27.47
C TRP A 300 11.08 -14.29 28.34
N ILE A 301 11.36 -13.12 28.92
CA ILE A 301 10.36 -12.36 29.70
C ILE A 301 9.19 -11.99 28.79
N LYS A 302 9.47 -11.43 27.61
CA LYS A 302 8.44 -11.10 26.62
C LYS A 302 7.66 -12.33 26.16
N PHE A 303 8.34 -13.47 26.00
CA PHE A 303 7.70 -14.73 25.63
C PHE A 303 6.70 -15.20 26.70
N ILE A 304 7.10 -15.20 27.97
CA ILE A 304 6.23 -15.55 29.10
C ILE A 304 5.05 -14.58 29.22
N LEU A 305 5.30 -13.27 29.14
CA LEU A 305 4.25 -12.26 29.16
C LEU A 305 3.24 -12.45 28.02
N ASN A 306 3.72 -12.80 26.82
CA ASN A 306 2.83 -13.10 25.71
C ASN A 306 1.94 -14.32 26.00
N ILE A 307 2.47 -15.37 26.62
CA ILE A 307 1.68 -16.56 27.01
C ILE A 307 0.60 -16.17 28.02
N LEU A 308 0.94 -15.41 29.06
CA LEU A 308 -0.02 -14.95 30.07
C LEU A 308 -1.14 -14.11 29.43
N MET A 309 -0.79 -13.19 28.53
CA MET A 309 -1.77 -12.39 27.78
C MET A 309 -2.65 -13.24 26.85
N LEU A 310 -2.12 -14.32 26.26
CA LEU A 310 -2.91 -15.25 25.46
C LEU A 310 -3.92 -16.01 26.33
N ILE A 311 -3.52 -16.48 27.52
CA ILE A 311 -4.43 -17.15 28.45
C ILE A 311 -5.55 -16.20 28.89
N ALA A 312 -5.20 -14.98 29.32
CA ALA A 312 -6.18 -13.98 29.73
C ALA A 312 -7.13 -13.56 28.60
N GLY A 313 -6.64 -13.46 27.37
CA GLY A 313 -7.45 -13.09 26.20
C GLY A 313 -8.24 -14.23 25.57
N LEU A 314 -8.05 -15.49 26.02
CA LEU A 314 -8.63 -16.66 25.40
C LEU A 314 -10.18 -16.65 25.38
N PRO A 315 -10.90 -16.28 26.46
CA PRO A 315 -12.37 -16.26 26.43
C PRO A 315 -12.92 -15.28 25.37
N ILE A 316 -12.34 -14.08 25.30
CA ILE A 316 -12.71 -13.06 24.30
C ILE A 316 -12.40 -13.56 22.89
N PHE A 317 -11.26 -14.24 22.71
CA PHE A 317 -10.89 -14.82 21.42
C PHE A 317 -11.85 -15.93 21.00
N ILE A 318 -12.29 -16.81 21.91
CA ILE A 318 -13.27 -17.87 21.62
C ILE A 318 -14.60 -17.25 21.20
N PHE A 319 -15.10 -16.25 21.94
CA PHE A 319 -16.31 -15.52 21.58
C PHE A 319 -16.20 -14.90 20.18
N ALA A 320 -15.08 -14.23 19.89
CA ALA A 320 -14.83 -13.65 18.58
C ALA A 320 -14.76 -14.73 17.49
N LEU A 321 -14.09 -15.85 17.75
CA LEU A 321 -13.93 -16.95 16.79
C LEU A 321 -15.30 -17.53 16.42
N ILE A 322 -16.15 -17.85 17.40
CA ILE A 322 -17.48 -18.42 17.16
C ILE A 322 -18.30 -17.50 16.24
N ASN A 323 -18.32 -16.20 16.55
CA ASN A 323 -19.14 -15.24 15.81
C ASN A 323 -18.55 -14.80 14.46
N ASN A 324 -17.23 -14.91 14.28
CA ASN A 324 -16.55 -14.45 13.07
C ASN A 324 -16.02 -15.57 12.18
N PHE A 325 -16.16 -16.83 12.59
CA PHE A 325 -15.67 -17.97 11.82
C PHE A 325 -16.29 -18.01 10.42
N ILE A 326 -17.61 -17.88 10.34
CA ILE A 326 -18.38 -17.89 9.09
C ILE A 326 -17.88 -16.81 8.13
N PRO A 327 -17.94 -15.50 8.46
CA PRO A 327 -17.49 -14.47 7.53
C PRO A 327 -16.01 -14.64 7.19
N TYR A 328 -15.14 -14.96 8.16
CA TYR A 328 -13.72 -15.14 7.90
C TYR A 328 -13.44 -16.28 6.90
N TYR A 329 -14.11 -17.44 7.06
CA TYR A 329 -13.97 -18.59 6.18
C TYR A 329 -14.40 -18.25 4.74
N TYR A 330 -15.59 -17.67 4.56
CA TYR A 330 -16.10 -17.33 3.23
C TYR A 330 -15.29 -16.23 2.54
N ILE A 331 -14.81 -15.23 3.28
CA ILE A 331 -13.92 -14.20 2.74
C ILE A 331 -12.62 -14.83 2.25
N HIS A 332 -11.99 -15.68 3.07
CA HIS A 332 -10.75 -16.34 2.67
C HIS A 332 -10.94 -17.24 1.45
N LYS A 333 -12.01 -18.03 1.43
CA LYS A 333 -12.36 -18.91 0.30
C LYS A 333 -12.63 -18.11 -0.97
N PHE A 334 -13.44 -17.05 -0.89
CA PHE A 334 -13.73 -16.17 -2.02
C PHE A 334 -12.46 -15.54 -2.62
N LEU A 335 -11.58 -15.01 -1.76
CA LEU A 335 -10.32 -14.41 -2.21
C LEU A 335 -9.41 -15.44 -2.89
N LYS A 336 -9.34 -16.66 -2.36
CA LYS A 336 -8.53 -17.74 -2.93
C LYS A 336 -9.08 -18.23 -4.27
N ASP A 337 -10.39 -18.46 -4.35
CA ASP A 337 -11.02 -19.19 -5.45
C ASP A 337 -11.43 -18.27 -6.62
N LYS A 338 -11.81 -17.02 -6.32
CA LYS A 338 -12.36 -16.07 -7.31
C LYS A 338 -11.39 -14.95 -7.68
N ILE A 339 -10.46 -14.59 -6.81
CA ILE A 339 -9.56 -13.44 -7.04
C ILE A 339 -8.15 -13.94 -7.32
N LYS A 340 -7.86 -14.15 -8.61
CA LYS A 340 -6.56 -14.66 -9.06
C LYS A 340 -5.41 -13.66 -8.88
N ASP A 341 -5.66 -12.36 -9.03
CA ASP A 341 -4.63 -11.33 -8.87
C ASP A 341 -4.48 -10.94 -7.38
N PRO A 342 -3.32 -11.23 -6.75
CA PRO A 342 -3.10 -10.93 -5.34
C PRO A 342 -3.13 -9.44 -5.01
N GLN A 343 -2.90 -8.55 -5.98
CA GLN A 343 -2.92 -7.10 -5.77
C GLN A 343 -4.31 -6.60 -5.35
N PHE A 344 -5.38 -7.32 -5.69
CA PHE A 344 -6.73 -6.95 -5.27
C PHE A 344 -7.09 -7.45 -3.86
N HIS A 345 -6.31 -8.36 -3.28
CA HIS A 345 -6.72 -9.05 -2.05
C HIS A 345 -6.88 -8.09 -0.87
N SER A 346 -5.96 -7.16 -0.66
CA SER A 346 -6.05 -6.18 0.43
C SER A 346 -7.20 -5.20 0.21
N SER A 347 -7.39 -4.76 -1.03
CA SER A 347 -8.49 -3.89 -1.44
C SER A 347 -9.86 -4.54 -1.17
N ILE A 348 -10.04 -5.80 -1.56
CA ILE A 348 -11.29 -6.54 -1.33
C ILE A 348 -11.50 -6.81 0.16
N LYS A 349 -10.46 -7.21 0.91
CA LYS A 349 -10.55 -7.35 2.37
C LYS A 349 -11.03 -6.06 3.04
N PHE A 350 -10.51 -4.91 2.59
CA PHE A 350 -10.91 -3.61 3.10
C PHE A 350 -12.37 -3.30 2.80
N VAL A 351 -12.82 -3.46 1.54
CA VAL A 351 -14.22 -3.20 1.14
C VAL A 351 -15.20 -4.13 1.85
N ILE A 352 -14.89 -5.42 1.96
CA ILE A 352 -15.70 -6.37 2.71
C ILE A 352 -15.75 -5.99 4.19
N GLY A 353 -14.61 -5.62 4.79
CA GLY A 353 -14.56 -5.16 6.17
C GLY A 353 -15.36 -3.89 6.42
N LEU A 354 -15.41 -2.99 5.43
CA LEU A 354 -16.12 -1.72 5.49
C LEU A 354 -17.64 -1.88 5.38
N PHE A 355 -18.14 -2.78 4.52
CA PHE A 355 -19.57 -2.87 4.22
C PHE A 355 -20.23 -4.18 4.65
N VAL A 356 -19.58 -5.32 4.41
CA VAL A 356 -20.19 -6.65 4.62
C VAL A 356 -20.17 -7.05 6.09
N LEU A 357 -19.06 -6.80 6.80
CA LEU A 357 -18.97 -7.16 8.22
C LEU A 357 -19.95 -6.38 9.11
N PRO A 358 -20.10 -5.05 9.00
CA PRO A 358 -21.10 -4.33 9.79
C PRO A 358 -22.53 -4.81 9.51
N LEU A 359 -22.87 -5.07 8.24
CA LEU A 359 -24.18 -5.62 7.89
C LEU A 359 -24.39 -7.01 8.51
N PHE A 360 -23.38 -7.87 8.45
CA PHE A 360 -23.42 -9.20 9.06
C PHE A 360 -23.62 -9.11 10.59
N TYR A 361 -22.89 -8.22 11.27
CA TYR A 361 -23.06 -8.00 12.70
C TYR A 361 -24.43 -7.43 13.05
N PHE A 362 -24.97 -6.52 12.22
CA PHE A 362 -26.32 -6.01 12.39
C PHE A 362 -27.35 -7.14 12.33
N LEU A 363 -27.26 -8.02 11.32
CA LEU A 363 -28.16 -9.17 11.20
C LEU A 363 -28.03 -10.14 12.38
N LEU A 364 -26.80 -10.43 12.83
CA LEU A 364 -26.59 -11.26 14.03
C LEU A 364 -27.17 -10.62 15.29
N SER A 365 -27.13 -9.29 15.40
CA SER A 365 -27.69 -8.57 16.54
C SER A 365 -29.22 -8.64 16.64
N LEU A 366 -29.92 -8.98 15.55
CA LEU A 366 -31.36 -9.20 15.58
C LEU A 366 -31.74 -10.48 16.36
N ILE A 367 -30.81 -11.40 16.60
CA ILE A 367 -31.09 -12.63 17.36
C ILE A 367 -31.46 -12.31 18.82
N PRO A 368 -30.64 -11.56 19.60
CA PRO A 368 -31.05 -11.08 20.92
C PRO A 368 -32.35 -10.27 20.91
N LEU A 369 -32.58 -9.44 19.88
CA LEU A 369 -33.83 -8.68 19.76
C LEU A 369 -35.06 -9.62 19.65
N ILE A 370 -34.95 -10.74 18.94
CA ILE A 370 -36.06 -11.69 18.78
C ILE A 370 -36.29 -12.49 20.07
N ILE A 371 -35.21 -12.93 20.73
CA ILE A 371 -35.27 -13.85 21.88
C ILE A 371 -35.56 -13.09 23.18
N PHE A 372 -34.83 -12.01 23.43
CA PHE A 372 -34.84 -11.28 24.71
C PHE A 372 -35.53 -9.92 24.63
N ARG A 373 -35.82 -9.42 23.41
CA ARG A 373 -36.37 -8.07 23.17
C ARG A 373 -35.48 -6.93 23.66
N ASP A 374 -34.22 -7.21 23.97
CA ASP A 374 -33.23 -6.26 24.48
C ASP A 374 -31.80 -6.66 24.06
N PHE A 375 -30.78 -5.90 24.47
CA PHE A 375 -29.34 -6.16 24.31
C PHE A 375 -28.80 -6.26 22.88
N TYR A 376 -29.61 -5.97 21.86
CA TYR A 376 -29.17 -6.08 20.46
C TYR A 376 -28.03 -5.10 20.12
N TRP A 377 -28.08 -3.86 20.61
CA TRP A 377 -26.99 -2.91 20.43
C TRP A 377 -25.72 -3.34 21.18
N ASP A 378 -25.85 -3.82 22.42
CA ASP A 378 -24.71 -4.32 23.19
C ASP A 378 -24.05 -5.49 22.47
N TYR A 379 -24.84 -6.40 21.90
CA TYR A 379 -24.34 -7.51 21.11
C TYR A 379 -23.64 -7.03 19.83
N PHE A 380 -24.23 -6.08 19.09
CA PHE A 380 -23.60 -5.49 17.90
C PHE A 380 -22.24 -4.86 18.22
N PHE A 381 -22.15 -4.08 19.30
CA PHE A 381 -20.89 -3.47 19.72
C PHE A 381 -19.89 -4.50 20.25
N ALA A 382 -20.35 -5.52 20.98
CA ALA A 382 -19.50 -6.63 21.45
C ALA A 382 -18.91 -7.41 20.27
N LEU A 383 -19.71 -7.74 19.24
CA LEU A 383 -19.24 -8.40 18.01
C LEU A 383 -18.13 -7.59 17.33
N THR A 384 -18.34 -6.29 17.18
CA THR A 384 -17.37 -5.39 16.57
C THR A 384 -16.09 -5.32 17.39
N LEU A 385 -16.20 -5.03 18.70
CA LEU A 385 -15.06 -4.86 19.59
C LEU A 385 -14.23 -6.14 19.73
N THR A 386 -14.89 -7.28 19.94
CA THR A 386 -14.21 -8.59 20.07
C THR A 386 -13.53 -9.00 18.77
N SER A 387 -14.10 -8.68 17.60
CA SER A 387 -13.46 -8.87 16.29
C SER A 387 -12.15 -8.08 16.17
N LEU A 388 -12.13 -6.80 16.59
CA LEU A 388 -10.92 -5.99 16.60
C LEU A 388 -9.84 -6.55 17.55
N ILE A 389 -10.26 -7.00 18.75
CA ILE A 389 -9.36 -7.62 19.74
C ILE A 389 -8.79 -8.93 19.20
N SER A 390 -9.60 -9.75 18.51
CA SER A 390 -9.17 -11.04 17.95
C SER A 390 -8.01 -10.92 16.97
N ILE A 391 -7.92 -9.80 16.24
CA ILE A 391 -6.81 -9.53 15.33
C ILE A 391 -5.52 -9.24 16.11
N LYS A 392 -5.60 -8.47 17.20
CA LYS A 392 -4.44 -8.25 18.10
C LYS A 392 -4.03 -9.55 18.78
N TYR A 393 -4.99 -10.36 19.22
CA TYR A 393 -4.76 -11.70 19.77
C TYR A 393 -4.02 -12.60 18.77
N LYS A 394 -4.47 -12.66 17.51
CA LYS A 394 -3.81 -13.44 16.44
C LYS A 394 -2.37 -12.98 16.19
N LEU A 395 -2.11 -11.68 16.24
CA LEU A 395 -0.74 -11.15 16.11
C LEU A 395 0.14 -11.55 17.29
N LEU A 396 -0.40 -11.49 18.51
CA LEU A 396 0.29 -11.94 19.71
C LEU A 396 0.60 -13.45 19.66
N TYR A 397 -0.38 -14.26 19.23
CA TYR A 397 -0.23 -15.69 19.02
C TYR A 397 0.87 -16.00 17.99
N ASN A 398 0.84 -15.36 16.82
CA ASN A 398 1.86 -15.52 15.79
C ASN A 398 3.25 -15.12 16.28
N ASN A 399 3.37 -14.02 17.03
CA ASN A 399 4.63 -13.60 17.64
C ASN A 399 5.13 -14.66 18.63
N THR A 400 4.24 -15.25 19.43
CA THR A 400 4.58 -16.31 20.39
C THR A 400 5.05 -17.57 19.69
N LEU A 401 4.37 -17.98 18.60
CA LEU A 401 4.81 -19.08 17.76
C LEU A 401 6.20 -18.84 17.14
N ILE A 402 6.52 -17.61 16.73
CA ILE A 402 7.87 -17.27 16.23
C ILE A 402 8.91 -17.50 17.33
N HIS A 403 8.67 -17.05 18.56
CA HIS A 403 9.60 -17.26 19.68
C HIS A 403 9.75 -18.75 20.02
N PHE A 404 8.64 -19.48 20.07
CA PHE A 404 8.65 -20.92 20.30
C PHE A 404 9.43 -21.67 19.20
N ALA A 405 9.18 -21.35 17.93
CA ALA A 405 9.90 -21.95 16.80
C ALA A 405 11.41 -21.64 16.85
N LEU A 406 11.79 -20.41 17.24
CA LEU A 406 13.20 -20.04 17.43
C LEU A 406 13.87 -20.84 18.55
N ILE A 407 13.19 -21.02 19.68
CA ILE A 407 13.69 -21.82 20.81
C ILE A 407 13.83 -23.29 20.37
N ARG A 408 12.78 -23.85 19.77
CA ARG A 408 12.77 -25.21 19.25
C ARG A 408 13.89 -25.44 18.25
N ALA A 409 14.10 -24.53 17.30
CA ALA A 409 15.17 -24.63 16.32
C ALA A 409 16.56 -24.65 16.97
N ARG A 410 16.80 -23.83 18.00
CA ARG A 410 18.09 -23.79 18.71
C ARG A 410 18.39 -25.04 19.53
N ILE A 411 17.37 -25.65 20.11
CA ILE A 411 17.52 -26.79 21.02
C ILE A 411 17.43 -28.11 20.25
N THR A 412 16.35 -28.31 19.49
CA THR A 412 16.02 -29.61 18.86
C THR A 412 16.51 -29.76 17.42
N ARG A 413 16.75 -28.64 16.71
CA ARG A 413 17.22 -28.63 15.29
C ARG A 413 18.52 -27.84 15.14
N LYS A 414 19.45 -28.08 16.06
CA LYS A 414 20.65 -27.26 16.25
C LYS A 414 21.54 -27.22 15.00
N ASN A 415 21.65 -28.34 14.29
CA ASN A 415 22.49 -28.44 13.09
C ASN A 415 21.89 -27.64 11.92
N GLU A 416 20.59 -27.79 11.67
CA GLU A 416 19.87 -27.03 10.66
C GLU A 416 19.91 -25.53 10.96
N TYR A 417 19.71 -25.15 12.23
CA TYR A 417 19.77 -23.76 12.65
C TYR A 417 21.17 -23.15 12.47
N ARG A 418 22.24 -23.91 12.79
CA ARG A 418 23.63 -23.47 12.53
C ARG A 418 23.90 -23.31 11.04
N ASN A 419 23.51 -24.29 10.22
CA ASN A 419 23.68 -24.22 8.77
C ASN A 419 22.91 -23.04 8.17
N LEU A 420 21.69 -22.77 8.66
CA LEU A 420 20.89 -21.62 8.25
C LEU A 420 21.62 -20.30 8.54
N ILE A 421 22.22 -20.16 9.72
CA ILE A 421 23.02 -18.98 10.08
C ILE A 421 24.26 -18.85 9.18
N THR A 422 24.92 -19.96 8.86
CA THR A 422 26.08 -19.96 7.95
C THR A 422 25.69 -19.42 6.58
N ILE A 423 24.63 -19.97 5.97
CA ILE A 423 24.13 -19.49 4.66
C ILE A 423 23.65 -18.04 4.74
N TYR A 424 22.93 -17.67 5.81
CA TYR A 424 22.53 -16.28 6.05
C TYR A 424 23.73 -15.32 6.04
N ASN A 425 24.83 -15.72 6.67
CA ASN A 425 26.05 -14.92 6.69
C ASN A 425 26.75 -14.86 5.33
N GLN A 426 26.74 -15.94 4.54
CA GLN A 426 27.24 -15.95 3.16
C GLN A 426 26.44 -14.98 2.27
N ILE A 427 25.11 -15.11 2.25
CA ILE A 427 24.19 -14.20 1.54
C ILE A 427 24.49 -12.75 1.93
N SER A 428 24.60 -12.49 3.23
CA SER A 428 24.90 -11.16 3.72
C SER A 428 26.28 -10.65 3.31
N ARG A 429 27.29 -11.51 3.18
CA ARG A 429 28.65 -11.12 2.77
C ARG A 429 28.66 -10.68 1.31
N ILE A 430 28.03 -11.48 0.44
CA ILE A 430 27.86 -11.17 -0.99
C ILE A 430 27.16 -9.82 -1.16
N VAL A 431 26.03 -9.62 -0.46
CA VAL A 431 25.21 -8.41 -0.67
C VAL A 431 25.75 -7.19 0.07
N LEU A 432 26.25 -7.34 1.30
CA LEU A 432 26.58 -6.18 2.13
C LEU A 432 28.07 -5.85 2.20
N GLY A 433 28.98 -6.75 1.82
CA GLY A 433 30.41 -6.71 2.10
C GLY A 433 30.71 -7.27 3.49
#